data_AF-A0A1B8CR11-F1
#
_entry.id   AF-A0A1B8CR11-F1
#
_cell.length_a   1.000
_cell.length_b   1.000
_cell.length_c   1.000
_cell.angle_alpha   90.00
_cell.angle_beta   90.00
_cell.angle_gamma   90.00
#
_symmetry.space_group_name_H-M   'P 1'
#
loop_
_entity.id
_entity.type
_entity.pdbx_description
1 polymer ?
#
loop_
_entity_poly.entity_id
_entity_poly.type
_entity_poly.pdbx_seq_one_letter_code
_entity_poly.pdbx_strand_id
1 'polypeptide(L)'
;MPPPTESHILTSFLLPPSPLPTILPPSAFTALFPPSTPQSTISHLYRLLSHQRALLTDAVKADIEDEVRRGVAQRRAVVRSRREGEREGGDEEVGIERALSPTNPPTALPHHPRHHTLLTILPTLDTSTEDIETEVALLELEAETLLAGIRNTVGGLSDLRYGRFRNGEVGGGVRGALEGGG
;
A
#
# COMPACT_ATOMS: atom_id res chain seq x y z
N MET A 1 3.09 -21.25 27.02
CA MET A 1 3.73 -20.00 26.56
C MET A 1 2.65 -19.11 25.97
N PRO A 2 2.51 -17.84 26.36
CA PRO A 2 1.58 -16.94 25.70
C PRO A 2 1.96 -16.76 24.21
N PRO A 3 0.99 -16.52 23.32
CA PRO A 3 1.28 -16.25 21.91
C PRO A 3 2.11 -14.95 21.79
N PRO A 4 3.05 -14.88 20.83
CA PRO A 4 3.88 -13.71 20.64
C PRO A 4 3.02 -12.48 20.29
N THR A 5 3.33 -11.33 20.89
CA THR A 5 2.66 -10.08 20.55
C THR A 5 3.08 -9.61 19.16
N GLU A 6 2.22 -8.85 18.51
CA GLU A 6 2.48 -8.27 17.19
C GLU A 6 3.74 -7.39 17.18
N SER A 7 3.93 -6.58 18.23
CA SER A 7 5.16 -5.82 18.43
C SER A 7 6.40 -6.71 18.43
N HIS A 8 6.34 -7.85 19.11
CA HIS A 8 7.46 -8.79 19.20
C HIS A 8 7.74 -9.44 17.84
N ILE A 9 6.69 -9.82 17.10
CA ILE A 9 6.81 -10.37 15.75
C ILE A 9 7.48 -9.33 14.84
N LEU A 10 6.90 -8.14 14.71
CA LEU A 10 7.40 -7.10 13.79
C LEU A 10 8.83 -6.67 14.14
N THR A 11 9.10 -6.45 15.42
CA THR A 11 10.45 -6.11 15.91
C THR A 11 11.44 -7.22 15.56
N SER A 12 11.11 -8.48 15.82
CA SER A 12 12.02 -9.61 15.60
C SER A 12 12.29 -9.88 14.12
N PHE A 13 11.34 -9.60 13.23
CA PHE A 13 11.50 -9.84 11.80
C PHE A 13 12.16 -8.68 11.06
N LEU A 14 11.94 -7.43 11.48
CA LEU A 14 12.32 -6.26 10.70
C LEU A 14 13.60 -5.55 11.20
N LEU A 15 13.99 -5.74 12.47
CA LEU A 15 15.08 -4.96 13.08
C LEU A 15 16.41 -5.72 13.26
N PRO A 16 16.50 -7.05 13.43
CA PRO A 16 17.79 -7.72 13.61
C PRO A 16 18.30 -8.41 12.33
N PRO A 17 19.61 -8.32 12.00
CA PRO A 17 20.59 -7.33 12.46
C PRO A 17 20.56 -6.05 11.60
N SER A 18 19.97 -4.97 12.12
CA SER A 18 19.87 -3.66 11.44
C SER A 18 21.13 -2.78 11.46
N PRO A 19 22.10 -2.89 12.39
CA PRO A 19 23.27 -2.03 12.34
C PRO A 19 24.23 -2.41 11.20
N LEU A 20 24.81 -1.40 10.54
CA LEU A 20 25.80 -1.61 9.49
C LEU A 20 27.06 -2.36 9.98
N PRO A 21 27.62 -2.08 11.17
CA PRO A 21 28.77 -2.83 11.68
C PRO A 21 28.50 -4.31 11.92
N THR A 22 27.25 -4.69 12.17
CA THR A 22 26.87 -6.10 12.38
C THR A 22 26.79 -6.87 11.08
N ILE A 23 26.29 -6.25 9.99
CA ILE A 23 26.23 -6.89 8.67
C ILE A 23 27.57 -6.81 7.95
N LEU A 24 28.23 -5.66 8.03
CA LEU A 24 29.45 -5.36 7.31
C LEU A 24 30.41 -4.58 8.22
N PRO A 25 31.33 -5.29 8.90
CA PRO A 25 32.34 -4.68 9.73
C PRO A 25 33.23 -3.71 8.93
N PRO A 26 33.82 -2.68 9.57
CA PRO A 26 34.65 -1.69 8.87
C PRO A 26 35.83 -2.29 8.11
N SER A 27 36.42 -3.38 8.61
CA SER A 27 37.51 -4.11 7.95
C SER A 27 37.06 -4.77 6.66
N ALA A 28 35.91 -5.47 6.70
CA ALA A 28 35.30 -6.09 5.53
C ALA A 28 34.86 -5.05 4.49
N PHE A 29 34.32 -3.91 4.95
CA PHE A 29 33.97 -2.80 4.06
C PHE A 29 35.21 -2.21 3.37
N THR A 30 36.30 -2.00 4.11
CA THR A 30 37.56 -1.47 3.55
C THR A 30 38.13 -2.41 2.47
N ALA A 31 37.99 -3.73 2.66
CA ALA A 31 38.45 -4.73 1.70
C ALA A 31 37.70 -4.72 0.35
N LEU A 32 36.56 -4.02 0.25
CA LEU A 32 35.81 -3.87 -1.01
C LEU A 32 36.43 -2.83 -1.95
N PHE A 33 37.40 -2.06 -1.49
CA PHE A 33 38.00 -0.97 -2.25
C PHE A 33 39.42 -1.33 -2.72
N PRO A 34 39.84 -0.86 -3.91
CA PRO A 34 41.22 -0.97 -4.35
C PRO A 34 42.19 -0.31 -3.35
N PRO A 35 43.43 -0.81 -3.22
CA PRO A 35 44.42 -0.26 -2.27
C PRO A 35 44.86 1.16 -2.60
N SER A 36 44.59 1.66 -3.81
CA SER A 36 44.81 3.05 -4.22
C SER A 36 43.80 4.04 -3.62
N THR A 37 42.72 3.55 -3.00
CA THR A 37 41.66 4.40 -2.45
C THR A 37 42.09 4.98 -1.09
N PRO A 38 41.96 6.29 -0.86
CA PRO A 38 42.35 6.88 0.41
C PRO A 38 41.42 6.43 1.55
N GLN A 39 42.03 5.93 2.64
CA GLN A 39 41.31 5.40 3.81
C GLN A 39 40.34 6.41 4.45
N SER A 40 40.64 7.71 4.34
CA SER A 40 39.77 8.79 4.83
C SER A 40 38.43 8.82 4.10
N THR A 41 38.42 8.57 2.79
CA THR A 41 37.20 8.55 1.96
C THR A 41 36.36 7.32 2.28
N ILE A 42 37.00 6.16 2.40
CA ILE A 42 36.34 4.91 2.80
C ILE A 42 35.68 5.08 4.18
N SER A 43 36.39 5.64 5.15
CA SER A 43 35.89 5.87 6.51
C SER A 43 34.73 6.88 6.53
N HIS A 44 34.82 7.93 5.72
CA HIS A 44 33.73 8.91 5.57
C HIS A 44 32.47 8.25 5.01
N LEU A 45 32.60 7.47 3.94
CA LEU A 45 31.48 6.74 3.31
C LEU A 45 30.86 5.73 4.29
N TYR A 46 31.68 4.98 5.02
CA TYR A 46 31.22 4.02 6.02
C TYR A 46 30.36 4.68 7.09
N ARG A 47 30.81 5.85 7.59
CA ARG A 47 30.07 6.62 8.58
C ARG A 47 28.75 7.16 8.01
N LEU A 48 28.75 7.63 6.77
CA LEU A 48 27.54 8.11 6.10
C LEU A 48 26.51 6.99 5.91
N LEU A 49 26.94 5.81 5.45
CA LEU A 49 26.06 4.64 5.31
C LEU A 49 25.55 4.15 6.66
N SER A 50 26.41 4.15 7.69
CA SER A 50 26.01 3.79 9.05
C SER A 50 24.93 4.74 9.58
N HIS A 51 25.09 6.05 9.35
CA HIS A 51 24.09 7.05 9.72
C HIS A 51 22.78 6.88 8.95
N GLN A 52 22.84 6.73 7.62
CA GLN A 52 21.64 6.51 6.81
C GLN A 52 20.87 5.26 7.25
N ARG A 53 21.59 4.19 7.59
CA ARG A 53 20.98 2.96 8.07
C ARG A 53 20.36 3.12 9.46
N ALA A 54 20.97 3.91 10.34
CA ALA A 54 20.37 4.26 11.63
C ALA A 54 19.04 4.99 11.45
N LEU A 55 18.98 6.00 10.57
CA LEU A 55 17.74 6.71 10.25
C LEU A 55 16.64 5.77 9.72
N LEU A 56 16.98 4.87 8.80
CA LEU A 56 16.02 3.87 8.29
C LEU A 56 15.53 2.94 9.40
N THR A 57 16.44 2.50 10.28
CA THR A 57 16.08 1.62 11.39
C THR A 57 15.13 2.32 12.36
N ASP A 58 15.34 3.61 12.62
CA ASP A 58 14.47 4.40 13.49
C ASP A 58 13.11 4.69 12.83
N ALA A 59 13.07 4.93 11.52
CA ALA A 59 11.82 5.00 10.77
C ALA A 59 11.02 3.68 10.86
N VAL A 60 11.67 2.54 10.64
CA VAL A 60 11.02 1.22 10.77
C VAL A 60 10.50 0.98 12.19
N LYS A 61 11.22 1.42 13.24
CA LYS A 61 10.70 1.35 14.61
C LYS A 61 9.43 2.17 14.79
N ALA A 62 9.39 3.39 14.27
CA ALA A 62 8.20 4.24 14.32
C ALA A 62 7.02 3.60 13.56
N ASP A 63 7.27 3.04 12.37
CA ASP A 63 6.26 2.33 11.58
C ASP A 63 5.70 1.11 12.32
N ILE A 64 6.55 0.37 13.06
CA ILE A 64 6.12 -0.76 13.89
C ILE A 64 5.18 -0.28 15.00
N GLU A 65 5.47 0.83 15.66
CA GLU A 65 4.59 1.40 16.70
C GLU A 65 3.24 1.81 16.10
N ASP A 66 3.24 2.42 14.92
CA ASP A 66 2.03 2.81 14.20
C ASP A 66 1.21 1.60 13.74
N GLU A 67 1.88 0.55 13.26
CA GLU A 67 1.23 -0.70 12.87
C GLU A 67 0.58 -1.38 14.07
N VAL A 68 1.26 -1.46 15.21
CA VAL A 68 0.70 -2.05 16.44
C VAL A 68 -0.55 -1.29 16.88
N ARG A 69 -0.57 0.05 16.77
CA ARG A 69 -1.77 0.86 17.07
C ARG A 69 -2.90 0.57 16.09
N ARG A 70 -2.60 0.43 14.80
CA ARG A 70 -3.57 0.08 13.76
C ARG A 70 -4.13 -1.33 13.96
N GLY A 71 -3.29 -2.31 14.30
CA GLY A 71 -3.69 -3.69 14.59
C GLY A 71 -4.69 -3.79 15.76
N VAL A 72 -4.54 -2.97 16.81
CA VAL A 72 -5.53 -2.91 17.90
C VAL A 72 -6.88 -2.40 17.41
N ALA A 73 -6.91 -1.35 16.59
CA ALA A 73 -8.15 -0.81 16.02
C ALA A 73 -8.83 -1.81 15.08
N GLN A 74 -8.06 -2.49 14.23
CA GLN A 74 -8.55 -3.55 13.34
C GLN A 74 -9.14 -4.72 14.12
N ARG A 75 -8.47 -5.21 15.16
CA ARG A 75 -9.01 -6.28 16.02
C ARG A 75 -10.34 -5.89 16.66
N ARG A 76 -10.49 -4.63 17.11
CA ARG A 76 -11.76 -4.11 17.63
C ARG A 76 -12.84 -4.05 16.55
N ALA A 77 -12.49 -3.64 15.33
CA ALA A 77 -13.42 -3.63 14.20
C ALA A 77 -13.91 -5.04 13.85
N VAL A 78 -13.01 -6.02 13.79
CA VAL A 78 -13.35 -7.43 13.52
C VAL A 78 -14.28 -8.00 14.61
N VAL A 79 -14.00 -7.72 15.90
CA VAL A 79 -14.87 -8.16 17.00
C VAL A 79 -16.25 -7.51 16.93
N ARG A 80 -16.34 -6.22 16.54
CA ARG A 80 -17.63 -5.53 16.36
C ARG A 80 -18.42 -6.13 15.20
N SER A 81 -17.81 -6.28 14.03
CA SER A 81 -18.44 -6.87 12.85
C SER A 81 -18.92 -8.30 13.14
N ARG A 82 -18.13 -9.12 13.85
CA ARG A 82 -18.56 -10.46 14.27
C ARG A 82 -19.79 -10.42 15.17
N ARG A 83 -19.82 -9.51 16.15
CA ARG A 83 -20.97 -9.35 17.06
C ARG A 83 -22.20 -8.75 16.37
N GLU A 84 -22.03 -7.96 15.33
CA GLU A 84 -23.14 -7.43 14.52
C GLU A 84 -23.76 -8.57 13.69
N GLY A 85 -22.94 -9.38 13.01
CA GLY A 85 -23.43 -10.57 12.30
C GLY A 85 -24.08 -11.62 13.21
N GLU A 86 -23.56 -11.83 14.42
CA GLU A 86 -24.19 -12.72 15.42
C GLU A 86 -25.54 -12.17 15.92
N ARG A 87 -25.75 -10.84 15.96
CA ARG A 87 -27.04 -10.24 16.32
C ARG A 87 -28.04 -10.31 15.18
N GLU A 88 -27.60 -10.06 13.96
CA GLU A 88 -28.44 -10.17 12.75
C GLU A 88 -28.93 -11.61 12.55
N GLY A 89 -28.08 -12.62 12.80
CA GLY A 89 -28.50 -14.03 12.77
C GLY A 89 -29.37 -14.47 13.97
N GLY A 90 -29.16 -13.89 15.15
CA GLY A 90 -29.92 -14.23 16.36
C GLY A 90 -31.39 -13.79 16.33
N ASP A 91 -31.70 -12.63 15.75
CA ASP A 91 -33.10 -12.18 15.58
C ASP A 91 -33.88 -13.07 14.58
N GLU A 92 -33.19 -13.65 13.60
CA GLU A 92 -33.78 -14.57 12.62
C GLU A 92 -34.06 -15.95 13.24
N GLU A 93 -33.10 -16.54 13.97
CA GLU A 93 -33.24 -17.85 14.62
C GLU A 93 -34.34 -17.83 15.71
N VAL A 94 -34.37 -16.79 16.54
CA VAL A 94 -35.41 -16.61 17.59
C VAL A 94 -36.80 -16.37 16.95
N GLY A 95 -36.85 -15.71 15.80
CA GLY A 95 -38.08 -15.54 15.02
C GLY A 95 -38.62 -16.86 14.48
N ILE A 96 -37.74 -17.72 13.97
CA ILE A 96 -38.08 -19.05 13.44
C ILE A 96 -38.55 -19.99 14.56
N GLU A 97 -37.86 -20.05 15.71
CA GLU A 97 -38.26 -20.88 16.85
C GLU A 97 -39.65 -20.49 17.40
N ARG A 98 -39.93 -19.19 17.46
CA ARG A 98 -41.23 -18.67 17.91
C ARG A 98 -42.37 -18.97 16.93
N ALA A 99 -42.08 -19.00 15.63
CA ALA A 99 -43.04 -19.33 14.57
C ALA A 99 -43.31 -20.85 14.46
N LEU A 100 -42.33 -21.69 14.80
CA LEU A 100 -42.45 -23.15 14.82
C LEU A 100 -43.04 -23.68 16.14
N SER A 101 -43.15 -22.83 17.18
CA SER A 101 -43.72 -23.21 18.47
C SER A 101 -45.22 -23.52 18.34
N PRO A 102 -45.69 -24.71 18.76
CA PRO A 102 -47.07 -25.16 18.59
C PRO A 102 -48.10 -24.39 19.43
N THR A 103 -47.65 -23.46 20.26
CA THR A 103 -48.48 -22.70 21.21
C THR A 103 -48.97 -21.36 20.65
N ASN A 104 -48.44 -20.89 19.51
CA ASN A 104 -48.86 -19.64 18.87
C ASN A 104 -49.75 -19.93 17.64
N PRO A 105 -50.91 -19.28 17.47
CA PRO A 105 -51.68 -19.39 16.23
C PRO A 105 -50.87 -18.80 15.05
N PRO A 106 -51.05 -19.29 13.80
CA PRO A 106 -50.30 -18.84 12.63
C PRO A 106 -50.78 -17.43 12.22
N THR A 107 -50.45 -16.44 13.02
CA THR A 107 -50.72 -15.03 12.73
C THR A 107 -49.46 -14.51 12.07
N ALA A 108 -49.51 -14.42 10.74
CA ALA A 108 -48.57 -13.77 9.84
C ALA A 108 -47.09 -13.90 10.22
N LEU A 109 -46.39 -14.79 9.51
CA LEU A 109 -44.95 -14.74 9.33
C LEU A 109 -44.48 -13.26 9.28
N PRO A 110 -43.50 -12.85 10.11
CA PRO A 110 -42.89 -11.53 9.94
C PRO A 110 -42.41 -11.45 8.49
N HIS A 111 -42.70 -10.34 7.82
CA HIS A 111 -42.27 -10.09 6.45
C HIS A 111 -40.83 -10.60 6.26
N HIS A 112 -40.67 -11.57 5.36
CA HIS A 112 -39.38 -12.03 4.89
C HIS A 112 -38.45 -10.83 4.68
N PRO A 113 -37.19 -10.87 5.17
CA PRO A 113 -36.22 -9.86 4.76
C PRO A 113 -36.07 -10.05 3.25
N ARG A 114 -36.50 -9.03 2.50
CA ARG A 114 -36.48 -8.90 1.03
C ARG A 114 -35.68 -10.02 0.34
N HIS A 115 -36.30 -11.16 0.10
CA HIS A 115 -35.78 -12.09 -0.89
C HIS A 115 -35.82 -11.31 -2.20
N HIS A 116 -34.65 -11.04 -2.78
CA HIS A 116 -34.62 -10.45 -4.10
C HIS A 116 -35.48 -11.33 -5.01
N THR A 117 -36.58 -10.78 -5.48
CA THR A 117 -37.45 -11.43 -6.45
C THR A 117 -36.83 -11.20 -7.82
N LEU A 118 -37.14 -12.01 -8.84
CA LEU A 118 -36.66 -11.76 -10.21
C LEU A 118 -36.93 -10.30 -10.66
N LEU A 119 -38.03 -9.70 -10.20
CA LEU A 119 -38.37 -8.30 -10.44
C LEU A 119 -37.41 -7.28 -9.82
N THR A 120 -36.71 -7.63 -8.73
CA THR A 120 -35.72 -6.76 -8.09
C THR A 120 -34.28 -7.10 -8.48
N ILE A 121 -34.00 -8.36 -8.86
CA ILE A 121 -32.65 -8.81 -9.24
C ILE A 121 -32.28 -8.27 -10.63
N LEU A 122 -33.20 -8.34 -11.59
CA LEU A 122 -32.89 -7.94 -12.97
C LEU A 122 -32.48 -6.47 -13.06
N PRO A 123 -33.22 -5.50 -12.47
CA PRO A 123 -32.79 -4.11 -12.48
C PRO A 123 -31.44 -3.89 -11.79
N THR A 124 -31.16 -4.59 -10.67
CA THR A 124 -29.86 -4.48 -10.00
C THR A 124 -28.70 -5.07 -10.81
N LEU A 125 -28.97 -6.11 -11.60
CA LEU A 125 -27.96 -6.67 -12.51
C LEU A 125 -27.72 -5.74 -13.68
N ASP A 126 -28.77 -5.16 -14.27
CA ASP A 126 -28.65 -4.18 -15.35
C ASP A 126 -27.84 -2.96 -14.91
N THR A 127 -28.12 -2.41 -13.72
CA THR A 127 -27.31 -1.31 -13.16
C THR A 127 -25.87 -1.72 -12.88
N SER A 128 -25.66 -2.95 -12.37
CA SER A 128 -24.31 -3.46 -12.12
C SER A 128 -23.52 -3.65 -13.42
N THR A 129 -24.18 -4.08 -14.50
CA THR A 129 -23.53 -4.20 -15.81
C THR A 129 -23.17 -2.85 -16.39
N GLU A 130 -24.06 -1.85 -16.29
CA GLU A 130 -23.76 -0.47 -16.72
C GLU A 130 -22.58 0.10 -15.92
N ASP A 131 -22.57 -0.08 -14.60
CA ASP A 131 -21.47 0.38 -13.74
C ASP A 131 -20.13 -0.26 -14.16
N ILE A 132 -20.09 -1.58 -14.38
CA ILE A 132 -18.87 -2.28 -14.81
C ILE A 132 -18.43 -1.82 -16.20
N GLU A 133 -19.36 -1.63 -17.14
CA GLU A 133 -19.02 -1.13 -18.48
C GLU A 133 -18.41 0.28 -18.42
N THR A 134 -18.92 1.15 -17.55
CA THR A 134 -18.33 2.49 -17.34
C THR A 134 -16.95 2.42 -16.69
N GLU A 135 -16.74 1.54 -15.71
CA GLU A 135 -15.45 1.33 -15.07
C GLU A 135 -14.41 0.83 -16.07
N VAL A 136 -14.78 -0.13 -16.93
CA VAL A 136 -13.91 -0.63 -18.00
C VAL A 136 -13.52 0.50 -18.95
N ALA A 137 -14.46 1.33 -19.40
CA ALA A 137 -14.17 2.45 -20.29
C ALA A 137 -13.21 3.48 -19.66
N LEU A 138 -13.36 3.74 -18.35
CA LEU A 138 -12.46 4.63 -17.62
C LEU A 138 -11.05 4.05 -17.50
N LEU A 139 -10.93 2.75 -17.20
CA LEU A 139 -9.65 2.06 -17.12
C LEU A 139 -8.93 1.98 -18.46
N GLU A 140 -9.66 1.79 -19.56
CA GLU A 140 -9.11 1.82 -20.91
C GLU A 140 -8.54 3.21 -21.24
N LEU A 141 -9.28 4.27 -20.92
CA LEU A 141 -8.80 5.65 -21.08
C LEU A 141 -7.55 5.91 -20.23
N GLU A 142 -7.55 5.50 -18.96
CA GLU A 142 -6.38 5.65 -18.09
C GLU A 142 -5.16 4.91 -18.67
N ALA A 143 -5.34 3.67 -19.15
CA ALA A 143 -4.28 2.89 -19.77
C ALA A 143 -3.72 3.58 -21.03
N GLU A 144 -4.58 4.14 -21.88
CA GLU A 144 -4.16 4.90 -23.06
C GLU A 144 -3.36 6.17 -22.68
N THR A 145 -3.82 6.92 -21.69
CA THR A 145 -3.12 8.12 -21.22
C THR A 145 -1.75 7.78 -20.64
N LEU A 146 -1.66 6.70 -19.86
CA LEU A 146 -0.42 6.23 -19.26
C LEU A 146 0.55 5.73 -20.34
N LEU A 147 0.06 4.98 -21.33
CA LEU A 147 0.87 4.57 -22.49
C LEU A 147 1.37 5.75 -23.30
N ALA A 148 0.55 6.77 -23.53
CA ALA A 148 0.98 8.00 -24.19
C ALA A 148 2.07 8.71 -23.38
N GLY A 149 1.92 8.77 -22.05
CA GLY A 149 2.94 9.27 -21.14
C GLY A 149 4.27 8.52 -21.26
N ILE A 150 4.25 7.19 -21.22
CA ILE A 150 5.44 6.35 -21.40
C ILE A 150 6.08 6.58 -22.78
N ARG A 151 5.29 6.64 -23.85
CA ARG A 151 5.82 6.90 -25.20
C ARG A 151 6.49 8.27 -25.28
N ASN A 152 5.91 9.29 -24.66
CA ASN A 152 6.49 10.62 -24.60
C ASN A 152 7.79 10.65 -23.79
N THR A 153 7.85 9.97 -22.64
CA THR A 153 9.09 9.91 -21.84
C THR A 153 10.18 9.11 -22.56
N VAL A 154 9.87 7.95 -23.14
CA VAL A 154 10.82 7.15 -23.92
C VAL A 154 11.28 7.90 -25.17
N GLY A 155 10.40 8.62 -25.85
CA GLY A 155 10.75 9.50 -26.96
C GLY A 155 11.70 10.62 -26.54
N GLY A 156 11.40 11.30 -25.43
CA GLY A 156 12.27 12.34 -24.86
C GLY A 156 13.64 11.80 -24.43
N LEU A 157 13.69 10.61 -23.81
CA LEU A 157 14.94 9.94 -23.43
C LEU A 157 15.73 9.44 -24.65
N SER A 158 15.05 9.05 -25.73
CA SER A 158 15.69 8.67 -26.99
C SER A 158 16.28 9.88 -27.71
N ASP A 159 15.61 11.02 -27.71
CA ASP A 159 16.11 12.28 -28.28
C ASP A 159 17.34 12.82 -27.50
N LEU A 160 17.40 12.62 -26.17
CA LEU A 160 18.59 12.90 -25.35
C LEU A 160 19.82 12.11 -25.81
N ARG A 161 19.63 10.84 -26.20
CA ARG A 161 20.71 9.99 -26.73
C ARG A 161 21.28 10.52 -28.05
N TYR A 162 20.50 11.27 -28.82
CA TYR A 162 20.93 11.90 -30.08
C TYR A 162 21.14 13.42 -29.96
N GLY A 163 21.16 13.97 -28.74
CA GLY A 163 21.49 15.36 -28.45
C GLY A 163 20.43 16.39 -28.88
N ARG A 164 19.18 15.98 -29.07
CA ARG A 164 18.07 16.88 -29.45
C ARG A 164 17.14 17.06 -28.25
N PHE A 165 16.84 18.30 -27.86
CA PHE A 165 15.82 18.59 -26.86
C PHE A 165 14.57 19.11 -27.56
N ARG A 166 13.39 18.53 -27.27
CA ARG A 166 12.10 19.03 -27.77
C ARG A 166 11.51 20.17 -26.93
N ASN A 167 12.06 20.42 -25.73
CA ASN A 167 11.67 21.58 -24.90
C ASN A 167 12.62 22.75 -25.17
N GLY A 168 12.21 23.65 -26.08
CA GLY A 168 12.93 24.90 -26.35
C GLY A 168 13.03 25.85 -25.15
N GLU A 169 12.18 25.65 -24.13
CA GLU A 169 12.13 26.51 -22.94
C GLU A 169 13.27 26.25 -21.93
N VAL A 170 13.81 25.02 -21.87
CA VAL A 170 14.94 24.71 -20.96
C VAL A 170 16.29 25.04 -21.61
N GLY A 171 16.37 25.00 -22.95
CA GLY A 171 17.59 25.37 -23.69
C GLY A 171 17.91 26.87 -23.67
N GLY A 172 16.89 27.74 -23.57
CA GLY A 172 17.07 29.19 -23.51
C GLY A 172 17.72 29.67 -22.21
N GLY A 173 17.33 29.08 -21.07
CA GLY A 173 17.85 29.46 -19.75
C GLY A 173 19.34 29.13 -19.56
N VAL A 174 19.80 28.02 -20.12
CA VAL A 174 21.22 27.60 -20.00
C VAL A 174 22.12 28.40 -20.95
N ARG A 175 21.63 28.80 -22.13
CA ARG A 175 22.42 29.58 -23.09
C ARG A 175 22.56 31.05 -22.67
N GLY A 176 21.51 31.65 -22.09
CA GLY A 176 21.56 33.01 -21.54
C GLY A 176 22.50 33.15 -20.33
N ALA A 177 22.62 32.11 -19.50
CA ALA A 177 23.54 32.11 -18.36
C ALA A 177 25.03 32.05 -18.74
N LEU A 178 25.35 31.62 -19.97
CA LEU A 178 26.73 31.56 -20.47
C LEU A 178 27.13 32.79 -21.28
N GLU A 179 26.19 33.64 -21.71
CA GLU A 179 26.45 34.85 -22.49
C GLU A 179 26.42 36.14 -21.65
N GLY A 180 25.94 36.08 -20.40
CA GLY A 180 25.88 37.21 -19.47
C GLY A 180 26.99 37.27 -18.40
N GLY A 181 28.04 36.47 -18.55
CA GLY A 181 29.12 36.33 -17.56
C GLY A 181 30.53 36.65 -18.08
N GLY A 182 30.64 37.53 -19.09
CA GLY A 182 31.90 38.08 -19.60
C GLY A 182 32.07 39.54 -19.24
#